data_AF-A0A017HKM3-F1
#
_entry.id   AF-A0A017HKM3-F1
#
_cell.length_a   1.000
_cell.length_b   1.000
_cell.length_c   1.000
_cell.angle_alpha   90.00
_cell.angle_beta   90.00
_cell.angle_gamma   90.00
#
_symmetry.space_group_name_H-M   'P 1'
#
loop_
_entity.id
_entity.type
_entity.pdbx_description
1 polymer ?
#
loop_
_entity_poly.entity_id
_entity_poly.type
_entity_poly.pdbx_seq_one_letter_code
_entity_poly.pdbx_strand_id
1 'polypeptide(L)'
;MAKALGYAANHSFSRLKPHEFEREEPQAGEIEIEVLFCGVCHSDIHQVKNEWGNTVYPCMPGHEVVGRVTRRGRGRAATRSATSWAWAA
;
A
#
# COMPACT_ATOMS: atom_id res chain seq x y z
N MET A 1 -11.78 -9.03 -6.37
CA MET A 1 -11.88 -8.33 -5.09
C MET A 1 -11.23 -9.15 -3.99
N ALA A 2 -9.96 -8.85 -3.67
CA ALA A 2 -9.27 -9.33 -2.48
C ALA A 2 -9.43 -8.29 -1.37
N LYS A 3 -9.83 -8.70 -0.17
CA LYS A 3 -9.83 -7.84 1.01
C LYS A 3 -8.40 -7.62 1.47
N ALA A 4 -8.06 -6.38 1.81
CA ALA A 4 -6.75 -6.00 2.32
C ALA A 4 -6.91 -5.10 3.55
N LEU A 5 -5.90 -5.15 4.42
CA LEU A 5 -5.85 -4.37 5.66
C LEU A 5 -4.53 -3.60 5.71
N GLY A 6 -4.62 -2.29 5.85
CA GLY A 6 -3.43 -1.47 6.11
C GLY A 6 -3.67 -0.49 7.25
N TYR A 7 -2.71 0.40 7.44
CA TYR A 7 -2.77 1.44 8.46
C TYR A 7 -2.79 2.80 7.78
N ALA A 8 -3.87 3.56 7.98
CA ALA A 8 -4.07 4.83 7.29
C ALA A 8 -4.38 5.97 8.26
N ALA A 9 -3.96 7.17 7.85
CA ALA A 9 -4.38 8.44 8.44
C ALA A 9 -5.57 9.00 7.66
N ASN A 10 -6.55 9.58 8.34
CA ASN A 10 -7.72 10.21 7.70
C ASN A 10 -7.56 11.72 7.51
N HIS A 11 -6.61 12.35 8.22
CA HIS A 11 -6.21 13.75 8.08
C HIS A 11 -4.82 13.97 8.71
N SER A 12 -4.23 15.15 8.51
CA SER A 12 -2.82 15.48 8.88
C SER A 12 -2.47 15.38 10.36
N PHE A 13 -3.49 15.39 11.23
CA PHE A 13 -3.33 15.29 12.69
C PHE A 13 -3.77 13.92 13.24
N SER A 14 -4.25 13.03 12.38
CA SER A 14 -4.73 11.71 12.80
C SER A 14 -3.56 10.76 13.01
N ARG A 15 -3.71 9.87 14.01
CA ARG A 15 -2.85 8.69 14.13
C ARG A 15 -3.24 7.68 13.07
N LEU A 16 -2.26 6.88 12.62
CA LEU A 16 -2.54 5.71 11.79
C LEU A 16 -3.46 4.74 12.53
N LYS A 17 -4.48 4.24 11.85
CA LYS A 17 -5.42 3.24 12.35
C LYS A 17 -5.64 2.15 11.32
N PRO A 18 -6.02 0.93 11.74
CA PRO A 18 -6.44 -0.12 10.82
C PRO A 18 -7.49 0.39 9.84
N HIS A 19 -7.29 0.11 8.56
CA HIS A 19 -8.12 0.54 7.45
C HIS A 19 -8.28 -0.62 6.46
N GLU A 20 -9.49 -1.14 6.35
CA GLU A 20 -9.86 -2.17 5.39
C GLU A 20 -10.21 -1.55 4.04
N PHE A 21 -9.75 -2.18 2.97
CA PHE A 21 -10.06 -1.79 1.59
C PHE A 21 -10.06 -3.00 0.68
N GLU A 22 -10.64 -2.84 -0.51
CA GLU A 22 -10.67 -3.89 -1.52
C GLU A 22 -9.66 -3.62 -2.64
N ARG A 23 -9.04 -4.70 -3.12
CA ARG A 23 -8.15 -4.68 -4.28
C ARG A 23 -8.75 -5.53 -5.38
N GLU A 24 -8.63 -5.03 -6.60
CA GLU A 24 -8.96 -5.82 -7.77
C GLU A 24 -7.94 -6.93 -7.99
N GLU A 25 -8.38 -7.93 -8.75
CA GLU A 25 -7.51 -8.99 -9.25
C GLU A 25 -6.39 -8.39 -10.12
N PRO A 26 -5.14 -8.88 -10.04
CA PRO A 26 -4.04 -8.36 -10.84
C PRO A 26 -4.35 -8.40 -12.33
N GLN A 27 -4.23 -7.25 -13.00
CA GLN A 27 -4.40 -7.15 -14.44
C GLN A 27 -3.16 -7.61 -15.21
N ALA A 28 -3.27 -7.71 -16.53
CA ALA A 28 -2.12 -8.05 -17.38
C ALA A 28 -0.92 -7.14 -17.11
N GLY A 29 0.24 -7.72 -16.79
CA GLY A 29 1.46 -7.00 -16.43
C GLY A 29 1.59 -6.64 -14.94
N GLU A 30 0.61 -6.98 -14.12
CA GLU A 30 0.62 -6.73 -12.66
C GLU A 30 0.91 -8.00 -11.86
N ILE A 31 1.46 -7.80 -10.66
CA ILE A 31 1.62 -8.83 -9.63
C ILE A 31 0.94 -8.42 -8.35
N GLU A 32 0.43 -9.40 -7.64
CA GLU A 32 0.02 -9.30 -6.24
C GLU A 32 1.19 -9.68 -5.34
N ILE A 33 1.37 -8.92 -4.26
CA ILE A 33 2.48 -9.09 -3.33
C ILE A 33 1.90 -9.23 -1.92
N GLU A 34 2.07 -10.40 -1.31
CA GLU A 34 1.96 -10.53 0.13
C GLU A 34 3.10 -9.74 0.78
N VAL A 35 2.76 -8.62 1.41
CA VAL A 35 3.74 -7.77 2.10
C VAL A 35 4.17 -8.46 3.38
N LEU A 36 5.47 -8.69 3.52
CA LEU A 36 6.06 -9.27 4.73
C LEU A 36 6.66 -8.19 5.61
N PHE A 37 7.29 -7.20 4.99
CA PHE A 37 7.95 -6.09 5.66
C PHE A 37 7.77 -4.80 4.86
N CYS A 38 7.68 -3.67 5.56
CA CYS A 38 7.79 -2.36 4.95
C CYS A 38 8.68 -1.47 5.83
N GLY A 39 9.66 -0.81 5.21
CA GLY A 39 10.49 0.19 5.88
C GLY A 39 9.70 1.46 6.21
N VAL A 40 10.22 2.22 7.17
CA VAL A 40 9.67 3.53 7.57
C VAL A 40 10.74 4.58 7.33
N CYS A 41 10.41 5.57 6.51
CA CYS A 41 11.29 6.67 6.17
C CYS A 41 10.66 8.01 6.57
N HIS A 42 11.45 9.09 6.58
CA HIS A 42 10.96 10.43 6.89
C HIS A 42 9.91 10.92 5.88
N SER A 43 10.02 10.49 4.61
CA SER A 43 9.02 10.77 3.57
C SER A 43 7.62 10.28 3.95
N ASP A 44 7.49 9.18 4.69
CA ASP A 44 6.20 8.70 5.18
C ASP A 44 5.57 9.68 6.17
N ILE A 45 6.38 10.29 7.04
CA ILE A 45 5.93 11.28 8.02
C ILE A 45 5.50 12.57 7.31
N HIS A 46 6.33 13.08 6.40
CA HIS A 46 6.01 14.27 5.61
C HIS A 46 4.71 14.09 4.82
N GLN A 47 4.53 12.90 4.23
CA GLN A 47 3.33 12.54 3.48
C GLN A 47 2.10 12.45 4.40
N VAL A 48 2.16 11.75 5.53
CA VAL A 48 1.01 11.64 6.45
C VAL A 48 0.61 12.98 7.06
N LYS A 49 1.56 13.86 7.32
CA LYS A 49 1.31 15.18 7.91
C LYS A 49 0.95 16.26 6.89
N ASN A 50 0.96 15.95 5.59
CA ASN A 50 0.71 16.90 4.52
C ASN A 50 1.67 18.10 4.51
N GLU A 51 2.93 17.87 4.88
CA GLU A 51 3.93 18.95 4.95
C GLU A 51 4.32 19.49 3.56
N TRP A 52 4.01 18.73 2.50
CA TRP A 52 4.18 19.14 1.10
C TRP A 52 2.88 19.63 0.43
N GLY A 53 1.75 19.63 1.14
CA GLY A 53 0.47 20.14 0.63
C GLY A 53 -0.21 19.27 -0.44
N ASN A 54 0.27 18.04 -0.68
CA ASN A 54 -0.20 17.15 -1.74
C ASN A 54 -0.81 15.82 -1.24
N THR A 55 -1.09 15.70 0.06
CA THR A 55 -1.61 14.45 0.63
C THR A 55 -3.06 14.22 0.28
N VAL A 56 -3.34 13.06 -0.30
CA VAL A 56 -4.69 12.52 -0.49
C VAL A 56 -5.01 11.60 0.69
N TYR A 57 -6.14 11.86 1.36
CA TYR A 57 -6.62 11.02 2.46
C TYR A 57 -7.79 10.11 2.00
N PRO A 58 -7.93 8.89 2.55
CA PRO A 58 -7.09 8.28 3.58
C PRO A 58 -5.67 7.97 3.07
N CYS A 59 -4.66 8.39 3.82
CA CYS A 59 -3.26 8.28 3.46
C CYS A 59 -2.66 7.06 4.16
N MET A 60 -2.28 6.06 3.36
CA MET A 60 -1.56 4.87 3.81
C MET A 60 -0.09 5.01 3.40
N PRO A 61 0.81 5.38 4.31
CA PRO A 61 2.23 5.54 4.00
C PRO A 61 2.93 4.19 3.82
N GLY A 62 4.21 4.26 3.46
CA GLY A 62 5.05 3.13 3.13
C GLY A 62 5.37 3.14 1.65
N HIS A 63 6.66 3.00 1.32
CA HIS A 63 7.12 2.86 -0.07
C HIS A 63 8.38 1.98 -0.18
N GLU A 64 8.75 1.31 0.91
CA GLU A 64 9.93 0.44 1.02
C GLU A 64 9.48 -0.99 1.32
N VAL A 65 8.78 -1.61 0.37
CA VAL A 65 8.09 -2.90 0.57
C VAL A 65 8.96 -4.10 0.19
N VAL A 66 8.99 -5.11 1.05
CA VAL A 66 9.49 -6.45 0.75
C VAL A 66 8.39 -7.48 0.99
N GLY A 67 8.18 -8.36 0.02
CA GLY A 67 7.11 -9.33 0.07
C GLY A 67 7.31 -10.52 -0.87
N ARG A 68 6.31 -11.41 -0.89
CA ARG A 68 6.25 -12.57 -1.79
C ARG A 68 5.23 -12.33 -2.88
N VAL A 69 5.56 -12.68 -4.11
CA VAL A 69 4.59 -12.68 -5.21
C VAL A 69 3.64 -13.86 -5.02
N THR A 70 2.36 -13.58 -4.80
CA THR A 70 1.31 -14.60 -4.62
C THR A 70 0.58 -14.89 -5.92
N ARG A 71 0.45 -13.88 -6.79
CA ARG A 71 -0.29 -13.98 -8.06
C ARG A 71 0.23 -13.01 -9.10
N ARG A 72 -0.01 -13.32 -10.37
CA ARG A 72 0.26 -12.43 -11.52
C ARG A 72 -0.97 -12.40 -12.42
N GLY A 73 -1.23 -11.25 -13.04
CA GLY A 73 -2.25 -11.15 -14.06
C GLY A 73 -1.94 -11.99 -15.30
N ARG A 74 -2.99 -12.33 -16.04
CA ARG A 74 -2.88 -13.12 -17.27
C ARG A 74 -2.20 -12.31 -18.37
N GLY A 75 -1.37 -12.95 -19.19
CA GLY A 75 -0.71 -12.32 -20.33
C GLY A 75 0.80 -12.14 -20.13
N ARG A 76 1.33 -10.98 -20.52
CA ARG A 76 2.77 -10.69 -20.53
C ARG A 76 3.41 -10.78 -19.14
N ALA A 77 4.73 -10.88 -19.12
CA ALA A 77 5.53 -10.81 -17.90
C ALA A 77 5.21 -9.53 -17.11
N ALA A 78 5.31 -9.63 -15.78
CA ALA A 78 5.02 -8.52 -14.88
C ALA A 78 5.99 -7.37 -15.12
N THR A 79 5.46 -6.16 -15.25
CA THR A 79 6.25 -4.93 -15.41
C THR A 79 5.99 -3.93 -14.29
N ARG A 80 4.98 -4.17 -13.44
CA ARG A 80 4.65 -3.36 -12.28
C ARG A 80 4.08 -4.19 -11.14
N SER A 81 4.31 -3.74 -9.91
CA SER A 81 3.63 -4.28 -8.73
C SER A 81 2.28 -3.61 -8.53
N ALA A 82 1.22 -4.40 -8.41
CA ALA A 82 -0.01 -3.96 -7.75
C ALA A 82 0.16 -4.31 -6.26
N THR A 83 0.75 -3.40 -5.48
CA THR A 83 1.03 -3.66 -4.06
C THR A 83 -0.26 -3.81 -3.27
N SER A 84 -0.60 -5.04 -2.85
CA SER A 84 -1.59 -5.29 -1.80
C SER A 84 -0.95 -4.89 -0.47
N TRP A 85 -1.33 -3.75 0.09
CA TRP A 85 -0.84 -3.34 1.40
C TRP A 85 -1.47 -4.23 2.48
N ALA A 86 -0.62 -5.01 3.16
CA ALA A 86 -0.91 -5.72 4.38
C ALA A 86 0.11 -5.28 5.44
N TRP A 87 -0.33 -4.56 6.48
CA TRP A 87 0.41 -4.50 7.74
C TRP A 87 -0.48 -5.19 8.78
N ALA A 88 -0.01 -6.32 9.28
CA ALA A 88 -0.48 -6.89 10.53
C ALA A 88 0.48 -6.38 11.61
N ALA A 89 0.02 -5.40 12.38
CA ALA A 89 0.26 -5.40 13.81
C ALA A 89 -1.10 -5.60 14.49
#